data_AF-M9PR01-F1
#
_entry.id   AF-M9PR01-F1
#
_cell.length_a   1.000
_cell.length_b   1.000
_cell.length_c   1.000
_cell.angle_alpha   90.00
_cell.angle_beta   90.00
_cell.angle_gamma   90.00
#
_symmetry.space_group_name_H-M   'P 1'
#
loop_
_entity.id
_entity.type
_entity.pdbx_description
1 polymer ?
#
loop_
_entity_poly.entity_id
_entity_poly.type
_entity_poly.pdbx_seq_one_letter_code
_entity_poly.pdbx_strand_id
1 'polypeptide(L)' 'MSNFWNNILKFPRFLVSVIFGLVLIIISPFFVLFKKPLTSFFFIISLTGLIAILAAIIQKMLNIECC' A
#
# COMPACT_ATOMS: atom_id res chain seq x y z
N MET A 1 -1.56 -9.57 40.64
CA MET A 1 -1.57 -10.18 39.28
C MET A 1 -2.18 -9.29 38.19
N SER A 2 -3.23 -8.50 38.46
CA SER A 2 -3.87 -7.62 37.45
C SER A 2 -2.93 -6.60 36.79
N ASN A 3 -1.99 -6.04 37.55
CA ASN A 3 -1.02 -5.07 37.05
C ASN A 3 -0.01 -5.64 36.04
N PHE A 4 0.26 -6.96 36.07
CA PHE A 4 1.15 -7.60 35.11
C PHE A 4 0.49 -7.63 33.72
N TRP A 5 -0.73 -8.15 33.65
CA TRP A 5 -1.53 -8.19 32.42
C TRP A 5 -1.80 -6.80 31.85
N ASN A 6 -2.07 -5.80 32.69
CA ASN A 6 -2.23 -4.41 32.26
C ASN A 6 -0.97 -3.81 31.62
N ASN A 7 0.23 -4.25 32.02
CA ASN A 7 1.47 -3.78 31.39
C ASN A 7 1.76 -4.54 30.09
N ILE A 8 1.52 -5.85 30.04
CA ILE A 8 1.64 -6.64 28.80
C ILE A 8 0.76 -6.07 27.68
N LEU A 9 -0.49 -5.70 27.97
CA LEU A 9 -1.44 -5.20 26.97
C LEU A 9 -1.10 -3.80 26.41
N LYS A 10 -0.20 -3.04 27.07
CA LYS A 10 0.27 -1.74 26.55
C LYS A 10 1.23 -1.90 25.37
N PHE A 11 2.02 -2.97 25.33
CA PHE A 11 3.01 -3.19 24.28
C PHE A 11 2.38 -3.40 22.90
N PRO A 12 1.35 -4.24 22.72
CA PRO A 12 0.64 -4.34 21.45
C PRO A 12 0.06 -3.01 20.98
N ARG A 13 -0.53 -2.22 21.88
CA ARG A 13 -1.09 -0.90 21.55
C ARG A 13 0.00 0.06 21.06
N PHE A 14 1.16 0.08 21.73
CA PHE A 14 2.31 0.87 21.31
C PHE A 14 2.83 0.42 19.94
N LEU A 15 2.99 -0.89 19.74
CA LEU A 15 3.46 -1.47 18.48
C LEU A 15 2.55 -1.05 17.31
N VAL A 16 1.23 -1.20 17.48
CA VAL A 16 0.26 -0.80 16.47
C VAL A 16 0.35 0.69 16.16
N SER A 17 0.49 1.55 17.17
CA SER A 17 0.65 2.99 16.98
C SER A 17 1.92 3.35 16.19
N VAL A 18 3.04 2.70 16.47
CA VAL A 18 4.31 2.92 15.76
C VAL A 18 4.22 2.42 14.32
N ILE A 19 3.62 1.25 14.10
CA ILE A 19 3.38 0.71 12.76
C ILE A 19 2.50 1.67 11.95
N PHE A 20 1.40 2.16 12.51
CA PHE A 20 0.54 3.13 11.83
C PHE A 20 1.29 4.43 11.51
N GLY A 21 2.05 4.97 12.47
CA GLY A 21 2.86 6.17 12.23
C GLY A 21 3.88 5.98 11.11
N LEU A 22 4.56 4.83 11.11
CA LEU A 22 5.54 4.47 10.08
C LEU A 22 4.88 4.28 8.71
N VAL A 23 3.75 3.60 8.64
CA VAL A 23 2.95 3.44 7.42
C VAL A 23 2.54 4.81 6.87
N LEU A 24 2.06 5.73 7.71
CA LEU A 24 1.69 7.08 7.29
C LEU A 24 2.89 7.88 6.75
N ILE A 25 4.06 7.77 7.37
CA ILE A 25 5.29 8.44 6.89
C ILE A 25 5.70 7.90 5.52
N ILE A 26 5.66 6.57 5.33
CA ILE A 26 5.99 5.93 4.05
C ILE A 26 4.98 6.33 2.96
N ILE A 27 3.70 6.47 3.31
CA ILE A 27 2.64 6.86 2.35
C ILE A 27 2.63 8.37 2.06
N SER A 28 3.11 9.21 2.98
CA SER A 28 3.18 10.68 2.85
C SER A 28 3.65 11.20 1.47
N PRO A 29 4.79 10.74 0.91
CA PRO A 29 5.24 11.21 -0.41
C PRO A 29 4.24 10.90 -1.52
N PHE A 30 3.50 9.79 -1.46
CA PHE A 30 2.50 9.45 -2.48
C PHE A 30 1.40 10.51 -2.54
N PHE A 31 0.96 11.06 -1.41
CA PHE A 31 0.01 12.18 -1.42
C PHE A 31 0.55 13.43 -2.13
N VAL A 32 1.88 13.64 -2.15
CA VAL A 32 2.51 14.74 -2.89
C VAL A 32 2.44 14.48 -4.40
N LEU A 33 2.59 13.23 -4.87
CA LEU A 33 2.43 12.88 -6.29
C LEU A 33 1.02 13.21 -6.82
N PHE A 34 -0.01 13.10 -5.98
CA PHE A 34 -1.39 13.42 -6.35
C PHE A 34 -1.74 14.92 -6.28
N LYS A 35 -0.92 15.75 -5.63
CA LYS A 35 -1.22 17.19 -5.49
C LYS A 35 -1.04 18.00 -6.76
N LYS A 36 -0.14 17.60 -7.67
CA LYS A 36 0.04 18.27 -8.95
C LYS A 36 -0.64 17.46 -10.06
N PRO A 37 -1.46 18.10 -10.92
CA PRO A 37 -2.25 17.39 -11.92
C PRO A 37 -1.38 16.61 -12.92
N LEU A 38 -0.24 17.18 -13.32
CA LEU A 38 0.72 16.52 -14.21
C LEU A 38 1.35 15.27 -13.58
N THR A 39 1.89 15.37 -12.36
CA THR A 39 2.52 14.21 -11.70
C THR A 39 1.51 13.14 -11.36
N SER A 40 0.29 13.53 -10.98
CA SER A 40 -0.81 12.60 -10.73
C SER A 40 -1.19 11.84 -11.99
N PHE A 41 -1.30 12.53 -13.13
CA PHE A 41 -1.63 11.91 -14.41
C PHE A 41 -0.57 10.89 -14.84
N PHE A 42 0.72 11.25 -14.77
CA PHE A 42 1.82 10.33 -15.05
C PHE A 42 1.81 9.10 -14.13
N PHE A 43 1.56 9.31 -12.84
CA PHE A 43 1.49 8.23 -11.87
C PHE A 43 0.33 7.27 -12.18
N ILE A 44 -0.86 7.79 -12.47
CA ILE A 44 -2.05 6.98 -12.78
C ILE A 44 -1.84 6.17 -14.07
N ILE A 45 -1.30 6.78 -15.13
CA ILE A 45 -1.00 6.07 -16.38
C ILE A 45 0.03 4.97 -16.17
N SER A 46 1.13 5.28 -15.48
CA SER A 46 2.18 4.30 -15.19
C SER A 46 1.64 3.13 -14.37
N LEU A 47 0.83 3.39 -13.35
CA LEU A 47 0.21 2.36 -12.52
C LEU A 47 -0.78 1.50 -13.32
N THR A 48 -1.60 2.14 -14.17
CA THR A 48 -2.56 1.43 -15.03
C THR A 48 -1.85 0.55 -16.04
N GLY A 49 -0.78 1.06 -16.67
CA GLY A 49 0.06 0.31 -17.60
C GLY A 49 0.73 -0.89 -16.94
N LEU A 50 1.26 -0.71 -15.73
CA LEU A 50 1.84 -1.81 -14.95
C LEU A 50 0.81 -2.92 -14.69
N ILE A 51 -0.39 -2.55 -14.23
CA ILE A 51 -1.46 -3.51 -13.96
C ILE A 51 -1.91 -4.22 -15.25
N ALA A 52 -2.05 -3.50 -16.36
CA ALA A 52 -2.42 -4.07 -17.65
C ALA A 52 -1.37 -5.07 -18.15
N ILE A 53 -0.08 -4.74 -18.03
CA ILE A 53 1.03 -5.64 -18.39
C ILE A 53 1.00 -6.89 -17.51
N LEU A 54 0.87 -6.73 -16.20
CA LEU A 54 0.78 -7.87 -15.27
C LEU A 54 -0.42 -8.75 -15.59
N ALA A 55 -1.59 -8.15 -15.87
CA ALA A 55 -2.79 -8.87 -16.27
C ALA A 55 -2.58 -9.65 -17.57
N ALA A 56 -1.94 -9.04 -18.58
CA ALA A 56 -1.62 -9.70 -19.84
C ALA A 56 -0.65 -10.88 -19.63
N ILE A 57 0.38 -10.72 -18.78
CA ILE A 57 1.29 -11.81 -18.42
C ILE A 57 0.51 -12.96 -17.77
N ILE A 58 -0.34 -12.66 -16.78
CA ILE A 58 -1.15 -13.67 -16.09
C ILE A 58 -2.10 -14.39 -17.06
N GLN A 59 -2.75 -13.66 -17.97
CA GLN A 59 -3.60 -14.24 -19.01
C GLN A 59 -2.82 -15.19 -19.92
N LYS A 60 -1.61 -14.81 -20.34
CA LYS A 60 -0.73 -15.68 -21.14
C LYS A 60 -0.25 -16.90 -20.36
N MET A 61 0.05 -16.76 -19.07
CA MET A 61 0.42 -17.90 -18.21
C MET A 61 -0.73 -18.89 -18.01
N LEU A 62 -1.97 -18.39 -17.91
CA LEU A 62 -3.16 -19.21 -17.74
C LEU A 62 -3.78 -19.67 -19.06
N ASN A 63 -3.18 -19.30 -20.19
CA ASN A 63 -3.73 -19.52 -21.53
C ASN A 63 -5.19 -19.02 -21.68
N ILE A 64 -5.52 -17.95 -20.96
CA ILE A 64 -6.81 -17.26 -21.05
C ILE A 64 -6.64 -16.22 -22.16
N GLU A 65 -6.67 -16.69 -23.40
CA GLU A 65 -6.73 -15.80 -24.54
C GLU A 65 -8.19 -15.36 -24.68
N CYS A 66 -8.46 -14.07 -24.47
CA CYS A 66 -9.71 -13.51 -25.00
C CYS A 66 -9.62 -13.66 -26.52
N CYS A 67 -10.70 -14.14 -27.15
CA CYS A 67 -10.77 -14.48 -28.58
C CYS A 67 -10.13 -13.43 -29.51
#